data_AF-A0A9Q9RS15-F1
#
_entry.id   AF-A0A9Q9RS15-F1
#
_cell.length_a   1.000
_cell.length_b   1.000
_cell.length_c   1.000
_cell.angle_alpha   90.00
_cell.angle_beta   90.00
_cell.angle_gamma   90.00
#
_symmetry.space_group_name_H-M   'P 1'
#
loop_
_entity.id
_entity.type
_entity.pdbx_description
1 polymer ?
#
loop_
_entity_poly.entity_id
_entity_poly.type
_entity_poly.pdbx_seq_one_letter_code
_entity_poly.pdbx_strand_id
1 'polypeptide(L)'
;MNSTSMNQPTTGTGVGAVEVDMPMPGGDAQMRLIEACKGNASLYELYLRLPKLADDLESDPTMKKYGFSVADTVKALRKGNSWAMCELLHSIPSGAAKSIVRGTVAYDIEHGQFPCYETPVRNAVFKDQIPGVYVVSMSRFKMTPQGRDNLDGRFLNGKEIKMVIADINKYIDGYNVHVQFQKDLHNGRVTSIKDLSAPDAQALDHLKMVDGFAHVGSQWSCPVYIKKQSHIDKHRALVRTLTTMCTSDPTEIVRMKQGPLYVGCSKDLAKRTQVYNQNNIKDINKPLGLTLSILRKLDLDVKVNVSVVLRTWKGEQLAMAEQLVTTLAGSLVFQYGFNATESGGTGSQTVKSAESLRINTEYIMSLKQYMRDNLKGTLCELEQREIFLEILDQTQNDTRHIRDALVRCADKLKALPQNIRWSDKLDELKKLHARLQEDLKDREEKLKLLDLLLEIQQMVFEETGKPVIRLKRRYAASRT
;
A
#
# COMPACT_ATOMS: atom_id res chain seq x y z
N MET A 1 10.27 -59.99 -21.36
CA MET A 1 9.95 -59.32 -22.64
C MET A 1 9.49 -57.92 -22.29
N ASN A 2 10.36 -56.93 -22.52
CA ASN A 2 10.17 -55.53 -22.16
C ASN A 2 9.38 -54.82 -23.28
N SER A 3 8.26 -54.18 -22.96
CA SER A 3 7.59 -53.24 -23.85
C SER A 3 7.57 -51.86 -23.20
N THR A 4 8.59 -51.07 -23.50
CA THR A 4 8.75 -49.68 -23.10
C THR A 4 7.86 -48.82 -24.00
N SER A 5 6.76 -48.30 -23.46
CA SER A 5 5.92 -47.29 -24.12
C SER A 5 6.56 -45.92 -23.93
N MET A 6 7.00 -45.32 -25.03
CA MET A 6 7.42 -43.92 -25.10
C MET A 6 6.18 -43.03 -25.05
N ASN A 7 6.02 -42.26 -23.97
CA ASN A 7 5.14 -41.10 -23.95
C ASN A 7 5.94 -39.86 -24.37
N GLN A 8 5.58 -39.29 -25.51
CA GLN A 8 6.06 -37.98 -25.97
C GLN A 8 5.50 -36.87 -25.08
N PRO A 9 6.30 -35.84 -24.73
CA PRO A 9 5.78 -34.65 -24.07
C PRO A 9 5.09 -33.76 -25.10
N THR A 10 3.78 -33.57 -24.94
CA THR A 10 3.03 -32.53 -25.64
C THR A 10 3.49 -31.16 -25.16
N THR A 11 4.23 -30.46 -26.00
CA THR A 11 4.53 -29.03 -25.87
C THR A 11 3.26 -28.23 -26.14
N GLY A 12 2.39 -28.14 -25.13
CA GLY A 12 1.30 -27.18 -25.11
C GLY A 12 1.86 -25.83 -24.65
N THR A 13 2.17 -24.95 -25.59
CA THR A 13 2.33 -23.52 -25.33
C THR A 13 0.98 -22.95 -24.89
N GLY A 14 0.67 -23.13 -23.61
CA GLY A 14 -0.40 -22.40 -22.96
C GLY A 14 0.00 -20.94 -22.93
N VAL A 15 -0.61 -20.14 -23.80
CA VAL A 15 -0.72 -18.70 -23.59
C VAL A 15 -1.44 -18.56 -22.26
N GLY A 16 -0.67 -18.35 -21.18
CA GLY A 16 -1.22 -18.09 -19.87
C GLY A 16 -2.19 -16.95 -20.02
N ALA A 17 -3.47 -17.19 -19.71
CA ALA A 17 -4.43 -16.13 -19.52
C ALA A 17 -3.77 -15.16 -18.52
N VAL A 18 -3.38 -13.99 -19.03
CA VAL A 18 -2.85 -12.90 -18.21
C VAL A 18 -3.92 -12.67 -17.16
N GLU A 19 -3.60 -13.07 -15.94
CA GLU A 19 -4.48 -12.83 -14.81
C GLU A 19 -4.67 -11.32 -14.76
N VAL A 20 -5.89 -10.87 -15.05
CA VAL A 20 -6.20 -9.45 -15.07
C VAL A 20 -6.08 -8.97 -13.63
N ASP A 21 -4.89 -8.50 -13.27
CA ASP A 21 -4.67 -7.73 -12.06
C ASP A 21 -5.56 -6.50 -12.18
N MET A 22 -6.72 -6.58 -11.52
CA MET A 22 -7.71 -5.51 -11.52
C MET A 22 -7.01 -4.21 -11.14
N PRO A 23 -7.21 -3.13 -11.90
CA PRO A 23 -6.51 -1.89 -11.69
C PRO A 23 -6.84 -1.36 -10.30
N MET A 24 -5.76 -1.05 -9.61
CA MET A 24 -5.82 -0.53 -8.27
C MET A 24 -6.54 0.82 -8.28
N PRO A 25 -7.55 1.04 -7.41
CA PRO A 25 -8.40 2.24 -7.47
C PRO A 25 -7.63 3.55 -7.23
N GLY A 26 -6.40 3.49 -6.70
CA GLY A 26 -5.55 4.66 -6.50
C GLY A 26 -4.79 5.16 -7.74
N GLY A 27 -4.92 4.50 -8.90
CA GLY A 27 -4.37 4.97 -10.18
C GLY A 27 -2.87 5.28 -10.15
N ASP A 28 -2.43 6.32 -10.86
CA ASP A 28 -1.02 6.70 -11.01
C ASP A 28 -0.32 6.96 -9.66
N ALA A 29 -1.03 7.53 -8.69
CA ALA A 29 -0.46 7.81 -7.37
C ALA A 29 -0.06 6.53 -6.65
N GLN A 30 -0.93 5.53 -6.69
CA GLN A 30 -0.64 4.21 -6.13
C GLN A 30 0.44 3.48 -6.93
N MET A 31 0.42 3.56 -8.26
CA MET A 31 1.47 2.97 -9.10
C MET A 31 2.85 3.53 -8.79
N ARG A 32 2.98 4.83 -8.50
CA ARG A 32 4.26 5.42 -8.05
C ARG A 32 4.74 4.85 -6.71
N LEU A 33 3.83 4.54 -5.80
CA LEU A 33 4.18 3.89 -4.53
C LEU A 33 4.57 2.42 -4.74
N ILE A 34 3.87 1.70 -5.62
CA ILE A 34 4.23 0.34 -6.01
C ILE A 34 5.63 0.32 -6.62
N GLU A 35 5.94 1.28 -7.51
CA GLU A 35 7.27 1.44 -8.09
C GLU A 35 8.33 1.72 -7.02
N ALA A 36 8.04 2.64 -6.08
CA ALA A 36 8.91 2.91 -4.93
C ALA A 36 9.13 1.68 -4.03
N CYS A 37 8.27 0.66 -4.15
CA CYS A 37 8.35 -0.62 -3.45
C CYS A 37 9.00 -1.75 -4.27
N LYS A 38 9.26 -1.56 -5.58
CA LYS A 38 9.92 -2.57 -6.43
C LYS A 38 11.39 -2.78 -6.05
N GLY A 39 11.98 -1.83 -5.32
CA GLY A 39 13.27 -1.97 -4.65
C GLY A 39 13.31 -3.20 -3.74
N ASN A 40 14.42 -3.91 -3.81
CA ASN A 40 14.51 -5.31 -3.44
C ASN A 40 14.54 -5.55 -1.91
N ALA A 41 14.96 -4.58 -1.10
CA ALA A 41 14.85 -4.68 0.36
C ALA A 41 14.67 -3.34 1.10
N SER A 42 14.75 -2.23 0.36
CA SER A 42 14.78 -0.90 0.94
C SER A 42 13.40 -0.25 0.92
N LEU A 43 13.10 0.51 1.97
CA LEU A 43 11.93 1.37 2.06
C LEU A 43 12.29 2.84 1.85
N TYR A 44 13.53 3.13 1.43
CA TYR A 44 14.03 4.48 1.23
C TYR A 44 13.27 5.25 0.15
N GLU A 45 13.05 4.65 -1.01
CA GLU A 45 12.25 5.30 -2.07
C GLU A 45 10.83 5.58 -1.59
N LEU A 46 10.20 4.65 -0.88
CA LEU A 46 8.87 4.86 -0.30
C LEU A 46 8.87 6.02 0.70
N TYR A 47 9.91 6.11 1.55
CA TYR A 47 10.10 7.22 2.48
C TYR A 47 10.20 8.57 1.75
N LEU A 48 10.94 8.65 0.64
CA LEU A 48 11.07 9.87 -0.15
C LEU A 48 9.74 10.33 -0.78
N ARG A 49 8.75 9.44 -0.91
CA ARG A 49 7.41 9.79 -1.42
C ARG A 49 6.50 10.41 -0.37
N LEU A 50 6.78 10.28 0.93
CA LEU A 50 5.87 10.76 1.98
C LEU A 50 5.53 12.26 1.88
N PRO A 51 6.48 13.19 1.61
CA PRO A 51 6.14 14.61 1.45
C PRO A 51 5.21 14.86 0.26
N LYS A 52 5.42 14.16 -0.86
CA LYS A 52 4.56 14.29 -2.04
C LYS A 52 3.16 13.75 -1.78
N LEU A 53 3.03 12.65 -1.03
CA LEU A 53 1.73 12.15 -0.58
C LEU A 53 1.01 13.17 0.31
N ALA A 54 1.74 13.89 1.16
CA ALA A 54 1.18 14.98 1.95
C ALA A 54 0.61 16.09 1.05
N ASP A 55 1.35 16.50 0.02
CA ASP A 55 0.90 17.52 -0.92
C ASP A 55 -0.30 17.05 -1.75
N ASP A 56 -0.31 15.78 -2.17
CA ASP A 56 -1.43 15.18 -2.91
C ASP A 56 -2.70 15.11 -2.03
N LEU A 57 -2.56 14.76 -0.74
CA LEU A 57 -3.67 14.79 0.23
C LEU A 57 -4.20 16.21 0.48
N GLU A 58 -3.31 17.18 0.69
CA GLU A 58 -3.68 18.58 0.92
C GLU A 58 -4.34 19.22 -0.30
N SER A 59 -3.96 18.79 -1.51
CA SER A 59 -4.51 19.29 -2.77
C SER A 59 -5.75 18.56 -3.26
N ASP A 60 -6.13 17.43 -2.64
CA ASP A 60 -7.23 16.58 -3.10
C ASP A 60 -8.57 17.36 -3.20
N PRO A 61 -9.13 17.50 -4.42
CA PRO A 61 -10.35 18.29 -4.63
C PRO A 61 -11.59 17.62 -4.03
N THR A 62 -11.61 16.28 -3.93
CA THR A 62 -12.72 15.54 -3.34
C THR A 62 -12.75 15.78 -1.83
N MET A 63 -11.61 15.68 -1.14
CA MET A 63 -11.54 15.95 0.29
C MET A 63 -11.94 17.39 0.61
N LYS A 64 -11.46 18.38 -0.16
CA LYS A 64 -11.85 19.79 -0.02
C LYS A 64 -13.35 20.00 -0.21
N LYS A 65 -13.92 19.43 -1.27
CA LYS A 65 -15.37 19.51 -1.58
C LYS A 65 -16.24 19.05 -0.42
N TYR A 66 -15.81 18.01 0.29
CA TYR A 66 -16.54 17.43 1.43
C TYR A 66 -16.09 17.96 2.80
N GLY A 67 -15.19 18.95 2.85
CA GLY A 67 -14.67 19.49 4.10
C GLY A 67 -13.96 18.45 4.97
N PHE A 68 -13.32 17.45 4.35
CA PHE A 68 -12.62 16.39 5.07
C PHE A 68 -11.20 16.85 5.42
N SER A 69 -10.94 17.08 6.70
CA SER A 69 -9.60 17.48 7.18
C SER A 69 -8.59 16.34 7.03
N VAL A 70 -7.39 16.70 6.59
CA VAL A 70 -6.17 15.89 6.59
C VAL A 70 -4.97 16.68 7.14
N ALA A 71 -5.23 17.76 7.88
CA ALA A 71 -4.20 18.71 8.30
C ALA A 71 -3.13 18.09 9.20
N ASP A 72 -3.51 17.26 10.17
CA ASP A 72 -2.57 16.59 11.07
C ASP A 72 -1.79 15.51 10.34
N THR A 73 -2.45 14.79 9.44
CA THR A 73 -1.81 13.78 8.58
C THR A 73 -0.76 14.43 7.68
N VAL A 74 -1.10 15.53 7.00
CA VAL A 74 -0.19 16.31 6.15
C VAL A 74 0.99 16.84 6.95
N LYS A 75 0.73 17.40 8.15
CA LYS A 75 1.78 17.89 9.05
C LYS A 75 2.73 16.77 9.48
N ALA A 76 2.21 15.58 9.75
CA ALA A 76 3.00 14.44 10.20
C ALA A 76 3.91 13.89 9.09
N LEU A 77 3.45 13.87 7.84
CA LEU A 77 4.20 13.37 6.69
C LEU A 77 5.27 14.36 6.17
N ARG A 78 5.12 15.66 6.45
CA ARG A 78 6.08 16.69 6.05
C ARG A 78 7.35 16.67 6.93
N LYS A 79 8.44 17.24 6.39
CA LYS A 79 9.84 17.14 6.90
C LYS A 79 10.04 17.42 8.40
N GLY A 80 9.15 18.17 9.06
CA GLY A 80 9.23 18.46 10.49
C GLY A 80 9.23 17.24 11.42
N ASN A 81 8.67 16.10 10.97
CA ASN A 81 8.67 14.82 11.70
C ASN A 81 9.39 13.69 10.94
N SER A 82 10.29 14.07 10.02
CA SER A 82 10.98 13.16 9.09
C SER A 82 11.59 11.93 9.76
N TRP A 83 12.28 12.10 10.88
CA TRP A 83 12.93 10.98 11.56
C TRP A 83 11.96 9.98 12.17
N ALA A 84 10.89 10.44 12.84
CA ALA A 84 9.90 9.55 13.44
C ALA A 84 9.15 8.75 12.36
N MET A 85 8.82 9.38 11.23
CA MET A 85 8.22 8.69 10.09
C MET A 85 9.18 7.66 9.47
N CYS A 86 10.48 7.98 9.40
CA CYS A 86 11.49 7.04 8.95
C CYS A 86 11.57 5.82 9.87
N GLU A 87 11.65 6.01 11.19
CA GLU A 87 11.66 4.93 12.18
C GLU A 87 10.43 4.03 12.04
N LEU A 88 9.25 4.65 11.97
CA LEU A 88 7.97 3.95 11.86
C LEU A 88 7.88 3.15 10.58
N LEU A 89 8.22 3.75 9.44
CA LEU A 89 8.20 3.07 8.15
C LEU A 89 9.13 1.86 8.14
N HIS A 90 10.36 2.02 8.63
CA HIS A 90 11.31 0.91 8.71
C HIS A 90 10.89 -0.15 9.72
N SER A 91 10.02 0.15 10.69
CA SER A 91 9.46 -0.88 11.59
C SER A 91 8.36 -1.73 10.96
N ILE A 92 7.77 -1.34 9.82
CA ILE A 92 6.79 -2.14 9.10
C ILE A 92 7.54 -3.26 8.35
N PRO A 93 7.15 -4.54 8.46
CA PRO A 93 7.75 -5.59 7.64
C PRO A 93 7.65 -5.22 6.15
N SER A 94 8.75 -5.29 5.41
CA SER A 94 8.78 -4.82 4.01
C SER A 94 7.71 -5.49 3.13
N GLY A 95 7.50 -6.80 3.30
CA GLY A 95 6.41 -7.52 2.64
C GLY A 95 5.03 -6.94 2.96
N ALA A 96 4.75 -6.63 4.23
CA ALA A 96 3.50 -5.99 4.63
C ALA A 96 3.33 -4.59 4.01
N ALA A 97 4.39 -3.76 4.02
CA ALA A 97 4.35 -2.45 3.39
C ALA A 97 4.04 -2.56 1.89
N LYS A 98 4.68 -3.51 1.19
CA LYS A 98 4.44 -3.81 -0.23
C LYS A 98 2.99 -4.23 -0.46
N SER A 99 2.46 -5.16 0.32
CA SER A 99 1.07 -5.63 0.21
C SER A 99 0.04 -4.55 0.54
N ILE A 100 0.33 -3.67 1.50
CA ILE A 100 -0.53 -2.53 1.83
C ILE A 100 -0.59 -1.55 0.65
N VAL A 101 0.57 -1.16 0.13
CA VAL A 101 0.67 -0.23 -1.01
C VAL A 101 0.05 -0.82 -2.28
N ARG A 102 0.29 -2.11 -2.54
CA ARG A 102 -0.32 -2.86 -3.65
C ARG A 102 -1.80 -3.15 -3.43
N GLY A 103 -2.33 -2.91 -2.23
CA GLY A 103 -3.65 -3.35 -1.84
C GLY A 103 -3.89 -4.81 -2.20
N THR A 104 -3.10 -5.71 -1.64
CA THR A 104 -3.21 -7.18 -1.80
C THR A 104 -3.22 -7.91 -0.45
N VAL A 105 -3.48 -7.19 0.64
CA VAL A 105 -3.35 -7.68 2.02
C VAL A 105 -4.06 -9.01 2.28
N ALA A 106 -5.35 -9.14 1.96
CA ALA A 106 -6.13 -10.36 2.20
C ALA A 106 -5.62 -11.54 1.37
N TYR A 107 -5.30 -11.28 0.10
CA TYR A 107 -4.72 -12.26 -0.81
C TYR A 107 -3.38 -12.76 -0.28
N ASP A 108 -2.47 -11.85 0.07
CA ASP A 108 -1.13 -12.20 0.57
C ASP A 108 -1.18 -12.89 1.93
N ILE A 109 -2.17 -12.59 2.79
CA ILE A 109 -2.39 -13.32 4.04
C ILE A 109 -2.73 -14.78 3.76
N GLU A 110 -3.66 -15.05 2.83
CA GLU A 110 -4.08 -16.42 2.51
C GLU A 110 -2.93 -17.24 1.89
N HIS A 111 -2.03 -16.57 1.18
CA HIS A 111 -0.83 -17.18 0.58
C HIS A 111 0.40 -17.23 1.50
N GLY A 112 0.28 -16.78 2.76
CA GLY A 112 1.41 -16.73 3.69
C GLY A 112 2.52 -15.73 3.30
N GLN A 113 2.22 -14.78 2.41
CA GLN A 113 3.13 -13.76 1.90
C GLN A 113 3.02 -12.42 2.64
N PHE A 114 2.12 -12.31 3.62
CA PHE A 114 1.94 -11.10 4.43
C PHE A 114 2.62 -11.22 5.82
N PRO A 115 3.90 -10.82 5.96
CA PRO A 115 4.54 -10.80 7.27
C PRO A 115 3.92 -9.72 8.15
N CYS A 116 3.57 -10.06 9.38
CA CYS A 116 3.00 -9.12 10.34
C CYS A 116 3.48 -9.40 11.76
N TYR A 117 3.27 -8.43 12.65
CA TYR A 117 3.48 -8.64 14.08
C TYR A 117 2.37 -9.56 14.61
N GLU A 118 2.74 -10.49 15.47
CA GLU A 118 1.76 -11.29 16.21
C GLU A 118 0.83 -10.38 17.01
N THR A 119 -0.46 -10.73 17.02
CA THR A 119 -1.43 -10.06 17.90
C THR A 119 -1.07 -10.37 19.35
N PRO A 120 -0.88 -9.34 20.20
CA PRO A 120 -0.58 -9.57 21.61
C PRO A 120 -1.67 -10.42 22.27
N VAL A 121 -1.28 -11.44 23.02
CA VAL A 121 -2.20 -12.24 23.83
C VAL A 121 -2.17 -11.70 25.25
N ARG A 122 -3.32 -11.26 25.77
CA ARG A 122 -3.44 -10.92 27.19
C ARG A 122 -3.30 -12.20 28.01
N ASN A 123 -2.30 -12.27 28.85
CA ASN A 123 -2.12 -13.37 29.80
C ASN A 123 -1.66 -12.81 31.16
N ALA A 124 -1.46 -13.70 32.14
CA ALA A 124 -1.09 -13.30 33.50
C ALA A 124 0.25 -12.52 33.56
N VAL A 125 1.13 -12.73 32.58
CA VAL A 125 2.46 -12.11 32.46
C VAL A 125 2.39 -10.77 31.72
N PHE A 126 1.60 -10.69 30.64
CA PHE A 126 1.39 -9.48 29.84
C PHE A 126 0.03 -8.86 30.16
N LYS A 127 -0.05 -8.18 31.31
CA LYS A 127 -1.22 -7.37 31.70
C LYS A 127 -1.26 -6.03 30.96
N ASP A 128 -0.13 -5.60 30.42
CA ASP A 128 0.06 -4.30 29.82
C ASP A 128 -0.61 -4.15 28.45
N GLN A 129 -1.09 -2.94 28.19
CA GLN A 129 -1.74 -2.59 26.93
C GLN A 129 -0.67 -2.37 25.88
N ILE A 130 -0.61 -3.24 24.87
CA ILE A 130 0.38 -3.12 23.79
C ILE A 130 -0.17 -2.22 22.68
N PRO A 131 0.42 -1.05 22.43
CA PRO A 131 -0.05 -0.12 21.42
C PRO A 131 0.48 -0.46 20.01
N GLY A 132 -0.28 -0.08 19.00
CA GLY A 132 0.15 -0.17 17.61
C GLY A 132 -0.97 0.05 16.61
N VAL A 133 -0.69 -0.33 15.36
CA VAL A 133 -1.55 -0.15 14.20
C VAL A 133 -1.83 -1.50 13.55
N TYR A 134 -3.08 -1.70 13.16
CA TYR A 134 -3.56 -2.88 12.49
C TYR A 134 -4.27 -2.49 11.19
N VAL A 135 -4.24 -3.41 10.24
CA VAL A 135 -5.02 -3.33 9.00
C VAL A 135 -6.13 -4.37 9.05
N VAL A 136 -7.29 -3.99 8.52
CA VAL A 136 -8.44 -4.87 8.36
C VAL A 136 -8.73 -5.00 6.88
N SER A 137 -8.73 -6.24 6.41
CA SER A 137 -9.03 -6.63 5.04
C SER A 137 -10.12 -7.70 5.03
N MET A 138 -10.72 -7.94 3.87
CA MET A 138 -11.80 -8.92 3.71
C MET A 138 -11.48 -9.84 2.53
N SER A 139 -11.70 -11.13 2.72
CA SER A 139 -11.73 -12.13 1.65
C SER A 139 -13.06 -12.86 1.63
N ARG A 140 -13.58 -13.16 0.45
CA ARG A 140 -14.79 -13.96 0.25
C ARG A 140 -14.47 -15.41 0.60
N PHE A 141 -15.41 -16.11 1.22
CA PHE A 141 -15.34 -17.55 1.38
C PHE A 141 -16.70 -18.18 1.11
N LYS A 142 -16.76 -19.44 0.70
CA LYS A 142 -18.01 -20.17 0.49
C LYS A 142 -18.02 -21.44 1.33
N MET A 143 -19.15 -21.74 1.96
CA MET A 143 -19.38 -23.06 2.55
C MET A 143 -19.68 -24.07 1.44
N THR A 144 -18.90 -25.14 1.41
CA THR A 144 -19.07 -26.30 0.52
C THR A 144 -19.30 -27.55 1.36
N PRO A 145 -19.77 -28.67 0.77
CA PRO A 145 -19.87 -29.94 1.49
C PRO A 145 -18.53 -30.42 2.09
N GLN A 146 -17.40 -29.97 1.53
CA GLN A 146 -16.05 -30.31 1.97
C GLN A 146 -15.47 -29.33 3.00
N GLY A 147 -16.23 -28.27 3.37
CA GLY A 147 -15.82 -27.28 4.35
C GLY A 147 -15.79 -25.86 3.77
N ARG A 148 -14.85 -25.04 4.25
CA ARG A 148 -14.78 -23.62 3.90
C ARG A 148 -13.79 -23.43 2.75
N ASP A 149 -14.28 -22.97 1.60
CA ASP A 149 -13.45 -22.54 0.47
C ASP A 149 -13.20 -21.03 0.59
N ASN A 150 -11.96 -20.62 0.89
CA ASN A 150 -11.59 -19.22 1.05
C ASN A 150 -11.34 -18.48 -0.27
N LEU A 151 -11.68 -19.09 -1.42
CA LEU A 151 -11.59 -18.48 -2.75
C LEU A 151 -10.26 -17.76 -2.98
N ASP A 152 -9.17 -18.39 -2.54
CA ASP A 152 -7.81 -17.91 -2.76
C ASP A 152 -7.52 -16.52 -2.13
N GLY A 153 -8.22 -16.18 -1.04
CA GLY A 153 -8.04 -14.90 -0.35
C GLY A 153 -8.60 -13.69 -1.11
N ARG A 154 -9.32 -13.92 -2.21
CA ARG A 154 -9.88 -12.87 -3.06
C ARG A 154 -11.13 -12.26 -2.45
N PHE A 155 -11.42 -11.04 -2.83
CA PHE A 155 -12.65 -10.33 -2.49
C PHE A 155 -13.77 -10.66 -3.50
N LEU A 156 -14.76 -9.79 -3.59
CA LEU A 156 -15.93 -9.93 -4.45
C LEU A 156 -15.57 -9.77 -5.93
N ASN A 157 -16.45 -10.27 -6.80
CA ASN A 157 -16.45 -9.91 -8.22
C ASN A 157 -17.36 -8.70 -8.50
N GLY A 158 -17.35 -8.22 -9.75
CA GLY A 158 -18.13 -7.04 -10.16
C GLY A 158 -19.64 -7.19 -9.91
N LYS A 159 -20.21 -8.37 -10.14
CA LYS A 159 -21.64 -8.63 -9.92
C LYS A 159 -22.01 -8.52 -8.43
N GLU A 160 -21.24 -9.16 -7.57
CA GLU A 160 -21.42 -9.10 -6.11
C GLU A 160 -21.27 -7.66 -5.59
N ILE A 161 -20.30 -6.90 -6.09
CA ILE A 161 -20.11 -5.49 -5.69
C ILE A 161 -21.30 -4.61 -6.11
N LYS A 162 -21.87 -4.81 -7.30
CA LYS A 162 -23.08 -4.07 -7.71
C LYS A 162 -24.27 -4.33 -6.79
N MET A 163 -24.41 -5.56 -6.28
CA MET A 163 -25.43 -5.87 -5.27
C MET A 163 -25.17 -5.11 -3.97
N VAL A 164 -23.92 -5.07 -3.51
CA VAL A 164 -23.52 -4.30 -2.31
C VAL A 164 -23.79 -2.80 -2.51
N ILE A 165 -23.45 -2.22 -3.67
CA ILE A 165 -23.72 -0.82 -4.00
C ILE A 165 -25.22 -0.53 -3.95
N ALA A 166 -26.05 -1.38 -4.56
CA ALA A 166 -27.49 -1.22 -4.56
C ALA A 166 -28.06 -1.22 -3.13
N ASP A 167 -27.58 -2.12 -2.26
CA ASP A 167 -28.02 -2.20 -0.87
C ASP A 167 -27.51 -1.04 0.01
N ILE A 168 -26.31 -0.48 -0.27
CA ILE A 168 -25.83 0.74 0.39
C ILE A 168 -26.76 1.92 0.04
N ASN A 169 -27.14 2.07 -1.22
CA ASN A 169 -28.04 3.14 -1.65
C ASN A 169 -29.42 3.00 -1.00
N LYS A 170 -30.00 1.79 -0.98
CA LYS A 170 -31.26 1.52 -0.27
C LYS A 170 -31.17 1.82 1.23
N TYR A 171 -30.02 1.55 1.86
CA TYR A 171 -29.80 1.89 3.26
C TYR A 171 -29.77 3.42 3.49
N ILE A 172 -29.14 4.17 2.57
CA ILE A 172 -29.17 5.65 2.59
C ILE A 172 -30.60 6.17 2.43
N ASP A 173 -31.38 5.60 1.51
CA ASP A 173 -32.78 5.97 1.29
C ASP A 173 -33.63 5.69 2.53
N GLY A 174 -33.48 4.51 3.12
CA GLY A 174 -34.14 4.15 4.38
C GLY A 174 -33.78 5.10 5.53
N TYR A 175 -32.54 5.61 5.57
CA TYR A 175 -32.15 6.60 6.57
C TYR A 175 -32.83 7.95 6.33
N ASN A 176 -32.92 8.40 5.07
CA ASN A 176 -33.61 9.66 4.75
C ASN A 176 -35.10 9.59 5.12
N VAL A 177 -35.74 8.46 4.82
CA VAL A 177 -37.12 8.17 5.25
C VAL A 177 -37.22 8.18 6.78
N HIS A 178 -36.30 7.54 7.48
CA HIS A 178 -36.28 7.56 8.95
C HIS A 178 -36.21 8.97 9.52
N VAL A 179 -35.32 9.82 9.00
CA VAL A 179 -35.19 11.22 9.44
C VAL A 179 -36.47 12.01 9.18
N GLN A 180 -37.08 11.82 8.00
CA GLN A 180 -38.33 12.49 7.64
C GLN A 180 -39.47 12.03 8.56
N PHE A 181 -39.62 10.71 8.76
CA PHE A 181 -40.58 10.12 9.66
C PHE A 181 -40.44 10.65 11.10
N GLN A 182 -39.22 10.76 11.64
CA GLN A 182 -39.01 11.32 12.98
C GLN A 182 -39.46 12.78 13.08
N LYS A 183 -39.20 13.59 12.04
CA LYS A 183 -39.69 14.98 11.99
C LYS A 183 -41.22 15.04 11.92
N ASP A 184 -41.83 14.19 11.11
CA ASP A 184 -43.29 14.15 10.94
C ASP A 184 -43.99 13.66 12.19
N LEU A 185 -43.43 12.68 12.88
CA LEU A 185 -43.89 12.20 14.17
C LEU A 185 -43.83 13.31 15.23
N HIS A 186 -42.71 14.04 15.30
CA HIS A 186 -42.56 15.17 16.22
C HIS A 186 -43.57 16.30 15.94
N ASN A 187 -43.86 16.55 14.67
CA ASN A 187 -44.83 17.56 14.24
C ASN A 187 -46.30 17.08 14.29
N GLY A 188 -46.56 15.84 14.75
CA GLY A 188 -47.91 15.26 14.80
C GLY A 188 -48.55 15.00 13.43
N ARG A 189 -47.76 15.00 12.34
CA ARG A 189 -48.24 14.72 10.98
C ARG A 189 -48.47 13.24 10.71
N VAL A 190 -47.72 12.39 11.42
CA VAL A 190 -47.90 10.93 11.44
C VAL A 190 -47.90 10.47 12.89
N THR A 191 -48.54 9.34 13.15
CA THR A 191 -48.66 8.74 14.49
C THR A 191 -47.91 7.42 14.59
N SER A 192 -47.74 6.71 13.47
CA SER A 192 -47.06 5.42 13.42
C SER A 192 -46.44 5.14 12.06
N ILE A 193 -45.61 4.09 11.99
CA ILE A 193 -45.01 3.61 10.73
C ILE A 193 -46.08 3.20 9.70
N LYS A 194 -47.30 2.86 10.13
CA LYS A 194 -48.41 2.50 9.23
C LYS A 194 -48.90 3.67 8.39
N ASP A 195 -48.56 4.90 8.78
CA ASP A 195 -48.95 6.12 8.07
C ASP A 195 -47.97 6.43 6.91
N LEU A 196 -46.88 5.67 6.78
CA LEU A 196 -45.92 5.81 5.69
C LEU A 196 -46.46 5.23 4.39
N SER A 197 -45.99 5.78 3.27
CA SER A 197 -46.22 5.18 1.95
C SER A 197 -45.59 3.78 1.87
N ALA A 198 -46.11 2.90 1.01
CA ALA A 198 -45.55 1.56 0.85
C ALA A 198 -44.04 1.56 0.47
N PRO A 199 -43.56 2.44 -0.43
CA PRO A 199 -42.12 2.56 -0.71
C PRO A 199 -41.30 3.01 0.51
N ASP A 200 -41.80 3.96 1.30
CA ASP A 200 -41.12 4.45 2.50
C ASP A 200 -41.03 3.38 3.60
N ALA A 201 -42.13 2.64 3.80
CA ALA A 201 -42.16 1.50 4.71
C ALA A 201 -41.12 0.44 4.30
N GLN A 202 -41.05 0.11 3.00
CA GLN A 202 -40.06 -0.84 2.47
C GLN A 202 -38.62 -0.36 2.67
N ALA A 203 -38.33 0.92 2.45
CA ALA A 203 -37.00 1.50 2.65
C ALA A 203 -36.59 1.46 4.13
N LEU A 204 -37.53 1.78 5.04
CA LEU A 204 -37.30 1.72 6.47
C LEU A 204 -37.09 0.29 6.97
N ASP A 205 -37.85 -0.68 6.45
CA ASP A 205 -37.69 -2.09 6.79
C ASP A 205 -36.37 -2.66 6.27
N HIS A 206 -35.93 -2.26 5.07
CA HIS A 206 -34.59 -2.59 4.57
C HIS A 206 -33.49 -2.07 5.49
N LEU A 207 -33.59 -0.82 5.95
CA LEU A 207 -32.65 -0.23 6.91
C LEU A 207 -32.59 -1.05 8.22
N LYS A 208 -33.75 -1.37 8.80
CA LYS A 208 -33.84 -2.18 10.03
C LYS A 208 -33.24 -3.57 9.84
N MET A 209 -33.51 -4.19 8.70
CA MET A 209 -32.99 -5.51 8.37
C MET A 209 -31.45 -5.50 8.34
N VAL A 210 -30.84 -4.52 7.65
CA VAL A 210 -29.38 -4.37 7.62
C VAL A 210 -28.81 -4.11 9.02
N ASP A 211 -29.43 -3.23 9.81
CA ASP A 211 -29.01 -2.98 11.19
C ASP A 211 -29.13 -4.24 12.09
N GLY A 212 -30.09 -5.12 11.81
CA GLY A 212 -30.23 -6.41 12.49
C GLY A 212 -29.02 -7.33 12.33
N PHE A 213 -28.25 -7.20 11.24
CA PHE A 213 -27.00 -7.93 11.03
C PHE A 213 -25.79 -7.31 11.76
N ALA A 214 -25.95 -6.10 12.31
CA ALA A 214 -24.92 -5.45 13.11
C ALA A 214 -24.87 -5.99 14.55
N HIS A 215 -26.03 -6.34 15.12
CA HIS A 215 -26.18 -6.78 16.50
C HIS A 215 -27.38 -7.74 16.69
N VAL A 216 -27.11 -8.94 17.17
CA VAL A 216 -28.16 -9.94 17.49
C VAL A 216 -28.81 -9.59 18.83
N GLY A 217 -30.15 -9.44 18.84
CA GLY A 217 -30.95 -9.50 20.08
C GLY A 217 -31.34 -8.18 20.76
N SER A 218 -31.04 -7.00 20.19
CA SER A 218 -31.54 -5.73 20.72
C SER A 218 -32.74 -5.21 19.94
N GLN A 219 -33.71 -4.61 20.63
CA GLN A 219 -34.76 -3.83 19.99
C GLN A 219 -34.15 -2.67 19.19
N TRP A 220 -34.46 -2.61 17.90
CA TRP A 220 -33.97 -1.55 17.03
C TRP A 220 -34.57 -0.20 17.46
N SER A 221 -33.71 0.77 17.78
CA SER A 221 -34.12 2.09 18.24
C SER A 221 -33.72 3.22 17.29
N CYS A 222 -32.58 3.10 16.61
CA CYS A 222 -32.12 4.09 15.64
C CYS A 222 -31.14 3.47 14.62
N PRO A 223 -30.94 4.13 13.46
CA PRO A 223 -29.97 3.72 12.48
C PRO A 223 -28.54 3.59 13.06
N VAL A 224 -27.89 2.45 12.82
CA VAL A 224 -26.58 2.15 13.41
C VAL A 224 -25.46 2.94 12.74
N TYR A 225 -25.42 2.94 11.40
CA TYR A 225 -24.26 3.41 10.63
C TYR A 225 -24.36 4.86 10.18
N ILE A 226 -25.57 5.38 9.93
CA ILE A 226 -25.80 6.78 9.53
C ILE A 226 -26.54 7.49 10.66
N LYS A 227 -26.03 8.66 11.08
CA LYS A 227 -26.62 9.45 12.18
C LYS A 227 -26.76 10.94 11.84
N LYS A 228 -26.17 11.36 10.72
CA LYS A 228 -26.16 12.73 10.23
C LYS A 228 -25.77 12.74 8.74
N GLN A 229 -26.05 13.86 8.08
CA GLN A 229 -25.81 14.04 6.64
C GLN A 229 -24.37 13.72 6.22
N SER A 230 -23.37 14.17 6.99
CA SER A 230 -21.97 13.92 6.66
C SER A 230 -21.54 12.45 6.72
N HIS A 231 -22.37 11.54 7.27
CA HIS A 231 -22.13 10.10 7.11
C HIS A 231 -22.61 9.60 5.75
N ILE A 232 -23.70 10.15 5.20
CA ILE A 232 -24.18 9.80 3.85
C ILE A 232 -23.10 10.11 2.82
N ASP A 233 -22.45 11.27 2.91
CA ASP A 233 -21.40 11.66 1.95
C ASP A 233 -20.23 10.68 1.95
N LYS A 234 -19.88 10.12 3.12
CA LYS A 234 -18.83 9.11 3.28
C LYS A 234 -19.25 7.77 2.67
N HIS A 235 -20.49 7.33 2.89
CA HIS A 235 -21.00 6.11 2.24
C HIS A 235 -21.14 6.27 0.72
N ARG A 236 -21.51 7.46 0.23
CA ARG A 236 -21.49 7.79 -1.20
C ARG A 236 -20.08 7.78 -1.78
N ALA A 237 -19.08 8.21 -1.01
CA ALA A 237 -17.68 8.10 -1.41
C ALA A 237 -17.25 6.64 -1.56
N LEU A 238 -17.61 5.79 -0.59
CA LEU A 238 -17.40 4.34 -0.69
C LEU A 238 -18.11 3.73 -1.91
N VAL A 239 -19.35 4.12 -2.20
CA VAL A 239 -20.07 3.68 -3.41
C VAL A 239 -19.28 4.04 -4.68
N ARG A 240 -18.70 5.25 -4.76
CA ARG A 240 -17.85 5.62 -5.91
C ARG A 240 -16.64 4.71 -6.03
N THR A 241 -15.93 4.45 -4.93
CA THR A 241 -14.79 3.52 -4.92
C THR A 241 -15.20 2.14 -5.44
N LEU A 242 -16.28 1.57 -4.91
CA LEU A 242 -16.78 0.26 -5.32
C LEU A 242 -17.20 0.24 -6.79
N THR A 243 -17.84 1.30 -7.28
CA THR A 243 -18.19 1.44 -8.69
C THR A 243 -16.95 1.46 -9.57
N THR A 244 -15.91 2.22 -9.21
CA THR A 244 -14.64 2.27 -9.96
C THR A 244 -14.01 0.88 -10.03
N MET A 245 -13.99 0.13 -8.93
CA MET A 245 -13.48 -1.25 -8.92
C MET A 245 -14.23 -2.16 -9.91
N CYS A 246 -15.52 -1.95 -10.14
CA CYS A 246 -16.29 -2.73 -11.12
C CYS A 246 -16.00 -2.37 -12.58
N THR A 247 -15.47 -1.17 -12.88
CA THR A 247 -15.32 -0.71 -14.28
C THR A 247 -14.28 -1.47 -15.09
N SER A 248 -13.45 -2.26 -14.41
CA SER A 248 -12.23 -2.81 -14.98
C SER A 248 -12.36 -4.24 -15.50
N ASP A 249 -13.43 -4.95 -15.09
CA ASP A 249 -13.76 -6.27 -15.59
C ASP A 249 -15.13 -6.22 -16.30
N PRO A 250 -15.17 -6.22 -17.65
CA PRO A 250 -16.43 -6.19 -18.38
C PRO A 250 -17.24 -7.48 -18.22
N THR A 251 -16.62 -8.57 -17.76
CA THR A 251 -17.30 -9.85 -17.55
C THR A 251 -17.98 -9.95 -16.19
N GLU A 252 -17.57 -9.12 -15.23
CA GLU A 252 -18.06 -9.05 -13.85
C GLU A 252 -17.94 -10.36 -13.04
N ILE A 253 -17.20 -11.34 -13.56
CA ILE A 253 -17.00 -12.66 -12.94
C ILE A 253 -15.64 -12.79 -12.27
N VAL A 254 -14.65 -11.97 -12.66
CA VAL A 254 -13.31 -12.02 -12.07
C VAL A 254 -13.36 -11.45 -10.66
N ARG A 255 -12.83 -12.22 -9.71
CA ARG A 255 -12.72 -11.79 -8.31
C ARG A 255 -11.50 -10.92 -8.12
N MET A 256 -11.70 -9.82 -7.41
CA MET A 256 -10.63 -8.87 -7.10
C MET A 256 -9.70 -9.47 -6.05
N LYS A 257 -8.39 -9.26 -6.18
CA LYS A 257 -7.42 -9.69 -5.15
C LYS A 257 -7.68 -9.04 -3.79
N GLN A 258 -8.31 -7.86 -3.75
CA GLN A 258 -8.53 -7.10 -2.53
C GLN A 258 -9.73 -6.16 -2.65
N GLY A 259 -10.43 -5.97 -1.53
CA GLY A 259 -11.43 -4.90 -1.36
C GLY A 259 -10.85 -3.67 -0.63
N PRO A 260 -11.65 -2.63 -0.38
CA PRO A 260 -11.20 -1.47 0.41
C PRO A 260 -10.59 -1.89 1.76
N LEU A 261 -9.55 -1.17 2.21
CA LEU A 261 -8.89 -1.42 3.49
C LEU A 261 -9.41 -0.49 4.59
N TYR A 262 -9.39 -0.97 5.82
CA TYR A 262 -9.49 -0.13 7.01
C TYR A 262 -8.18 -0.20 7.78
N VAL A 263 -7.65 0.95 8.19
CA VAL A 263 -6.49 1.06 9.07
C VAL A 263 -6.96 1.61 10.40
N GLY A 264 -6.55 0.99 11.50
CA GLY A 264 -6.87 1.49 12.82
C GLY A 264 -5.68 1.40 13.76
N CYS A 265 -5.66 2.30 14.75
CA CYS A 265 -4.74 2.20 15.87
C CYS A 265 -5.45 1.78 17.16
N SER A 266 -4.67 1.29 18.12
CA SER A 266 -5.13 1.04 19.49
C SER A 266 -3.99 1.18 20.47
N LYS A 267 -4.30 1.62 21.69
CA LYS A 267 -3.39 1.47 22.84
C LYS A 267 -3.29 0.03 23.32
N ASP A 268 -4.31 -0.76 22.99
CA ASP A 268 -4.46 -2.15 23.35
C ASP A 268 -4.89 -2.96 22.13
N LEU A 269 -3.90 -3.48 21.41
CA LEU A 269 -4.13 -4.27 20.20
C LEU A 269 -4.91 -5.55 20.50
N ALA A 270 -4.63 -6.21 21.63
CA ALA A 270 -5.30 -7.46 22.01
C ALA A 270 -6.82 -7.26 22.13
N LYS A 271 -7.24 -6.25 22.90
CA LYS A 271 -8.66 -5.95 23.09
C LYS A 271 -9.33 -5.48 21.79
N ARG A 272 -8.66 -4.61 21.03
CA ARG A 272 -9.29 -3.97 19.85
C ARG A 272 -9.44 -4.94 18.67
N THR A 273 -8.45 -5.78 18.41
CA THR A 273 -8.49 -6.74 17.29
C THR A 273 -9.55 -7.83 17.51
N GLN A 274 -9.81 -8.21 18.77
CA GLN A 274 -10.86 -9.18 19.10
C GLN A 274 -12.28 -8.74 18.69
N VAL A 275 -12.55 -7.44 18.58
CA VAL A 275 -13.88 -6.92 18.18
C VAL A 275 -14.28 -7.43 16.79
N TYR A 276 -13.31 -7.66 15.90
CA TYR A 276 -13.57 -8.13 14.54
C TYR A 276 -13.87 -9.63 14.45
N ASN A 277 -13.59 -10.40 15.50
CA ASN A 277 -13.94 -11.81 15.59
C ASN A 277 -15.33 -12.04 16.20
N GLN A 278 -16.01 -10.97 16.61
CA GLN A 278 -17.32 -11.05 17.26
C GLN A 278 -18.44 -10.96 16.24
N ASN A 279 -19.57 -11.60 16.55
CA ASN A 279 -20.80 -11.46 15.75
C ASN A 279 -21.34 -10.02 15.77
N ASN A 280 -20.98 -9.23 16.77
CA ASN A 280 -21.38 -7.85 16.94
C ASN A 280 -20.39 -6.89 16.26
N ILE A 281 -20.84 -6.21 15.21
CA ILE A 281 -20.05 -5.26 14.41
C ILE A 281 -20.64 -3.85 14.45
N LYS A 282 -21.43 -3.51 15.48
CA LYS A 282 -22.01 -2.17 15.62
C LYS A 282 -20.97 -1.10 16.00
N ASP A 283 -19.91 -1.50 16.69
CA ASP A 283 -18.91 -0.61 17.30
C ASP A 283 -17.58 -0.53 16.51
N ILE A 284 -17.57 -1.01 15.27
CA ILE A 284 -16.44 -0.83 14.34
C ILE A 284 -16.64 0.41 13.47
N ASN A 285 -15.68 0.68 12.58
CA ASN A 285 -15.78 1.77 11.62
C ASN A 285 -17.09 1.66 10.80
N LYS A 286 -17.81 2.78 10.66
CA LYS A 286 -19.18 2.79 10.12
C LYS A 286 -19.27 2.35 8.65
N PRO A 287 -18.47 2.88 7.70
CA PRO A 287 -18.37 2.31 6.35
C PRO A 287 -18.13 0.80 6.34
N LEU A 288 -17.12 0.32 7.07
CA LEU A 288 -16.80 -1.11 7.14
C LEU A 288 -17.95 -1.94 7.73
N GLY A 289 -18.54 -1.49 8.84
CA GLY A 289 -19.65 -2.17 9.51
C GLY A 289 -20.91 -2.24 8.66
N LEU A 290 -21.24 -1.17 7.93
CA LEU A 290 -22.36 -1.19 6.98
C LEU A 290 -22.09 -2.21 5.86
N THR A 291 -20.89 -2.20 5.28
CA THR A 291 -20.51 -3.16 4.24
C THR A 291 -20.61 -4.60 4.75
N LEU A 292 -20.10 -4.90 5.93
CA LEU A 292 -20.18 -6.24 6.53
C LEU A 292 -21.63 -6.67 6.82
N SER A 293 -22.48 -5.75 7.31
CA SER A 293 -23.90 -6.05 7.55
C SER A 293 -24.66 -6.33 6.25
N ILE A 294 -24.37 -5.58 5.19
CA ILE A 294 -24.94 -5.83 3.86
C ILE A 294 -24.46 -7.15 3.28
N LEU A 295 -23.17 -7.47 3.41
CA LEU A 295 -22.61 -8.74 2.96
C LEU A 295 -23.30 -9.93 3.66
N ARG A 296 -23.52 -9.85 4.97
CA ARG A 296 -24.29 -10.85 5.73
C ARG A 296 -25.74 -10.96 5.23
N LYS A 297 -26.42 -9.82 5.00
CA LYS A 297 -27.79 -9.81 4.45
C LYS A 297 -27.86 -10.47 3.07
N LEU A 298 -26.85 -10.29 2.24
CA LEU A 298 -26.78 -10.83 0.88
C LEU A 298 -26.26 -12.27 0.81
N ASP A 299 -25.99 -12.92 1.95
CA ASP A 299 -25.35 -14.25 2.02
C ASP A 299 -23.98 -14.27 1.29
N LEU A 300 -23.31 -13.13 1.30
CA LEU A 300 -21.96 -12.95 0.78
C LEU A 300 -20.94 -13.03 1.91
N ASP A 301 -20.85 -14.22 2.49
CA ASP A 301 -19.88 -14.61 3.50
C ASP A 301 -18.44 -14.12 3.24
N VAL A 302 -17.91 -13.31 4.16
CA VAL A 302 -16.52 -12.82 4.12
C VAL A 302 -15.76 -13.13 5.42
N LYS A 303 -14.49 -13.47 5.28
CA LYS A 303 -13.52 -13.58 6.36
C LYS A 303 -12.90 -12.20 6.57
N VAL A 304 -13.05 -11.67 7.77
CA VAL A 304 -12.41 -10.40 8.17
C VAL A 304 -11.02 -10.72 8.71
N ASN A 305 -9.98 -10.33 7.99
CA ASN A 305 -8.60 -10.54 8.40
C ASN A 305 -8.10 -9.29 9.12
N VAL A 306 -7.56 -9.46 10.32
CA VAL A 306 -6.99 -8.37 11.12
C VAL A 306 -5.53 -8.68 11.42
N SER A 307 -4.63 -7.82 10.93
CA SER A 307 -3.19 -8.02 11.04
C SER A 307 -2.50 -6.82 11.66
N VAL A 308 -1.67 -7.03 12.67
CA VAL A 308 -0.87 -5.96 13.29
C VAL A 308 0.35 -5.67 12.42
N VAL A 309 0.37 -4.51 11.77
CA VAL A 309 1.45 -4.16 10.83
C VAL A 309 2.56 -3.36 11.47
N LEU A 310 2.27 -2.73 12.62
CA LEU A 310 3.22 -1.86 13.31
C LEU A 310 2.90 -1.84 14.81
N ARG A 311 3.92 -1.94 15.64
CA ARG A 311 3.85 -1.67 17.09
C ARG A 311 4.62 -0.40 17.42
N THR A 312 4.12 0.44 18.32
CA THR A 312 4.77 1.71 18.67
C THR A 312 5.54 1.60 19.98
N TRP A 313 6.71 2.22 20.06
CA TRP A 313 7.59 2.13 21.22
C TRP A 313 7.96 3.49 21.84
N LYS A 314 7.50 4.59 21.25
CA LYS A 314 7.49 5.93 21.86
C LYS A 314 6.05 6.42 22.06
N GLY A 315 5.82 7.27 23.05
CA GLY A 315 4.47 7.69 23.47
C GLY A 315 3.71 8.46 22.40
N GLU A 316 4.44 9.24 21.60
CA GLU A 316 3.95 10.12 20.54
C GLU A 316 3.76 9.43 19.19
N GLN A 317 4.28 8.21 19.03
CA GLN A 317 4.31 7.52 17.75
C GLN A 317 2.96 6.97 17.29
N LEU A 318 2.01 6.70 18.19
CA LEU A 318 0.77 5.98 17.84
C LEU A 318 -0.05 6.72 16.76
N ALA A 319 -0.20 8.04 16.91
CA ALA A 319 -0.91 8.86 15.94
C ALA A 319 -0.19 8.92 14.59
N MET A 320 1.14 9.16 14.61
CA MET A 320 1.97 9.20 13.40
C MET A 320 1.99 7.87 12.66
N ALA A 321 2.00 6.76 13.40
CA ALA A 321 1.96 5.43 12.84
C ALA A 321 0.64 5.15 12.11
N GLU A 322 -0.49 5.55 12.70
CA GLU A 322 -1.80 5.42 12.05
C GLU A 322 -1.85 6.26 10.78
N GLN A 323 -1.37 7.50 10.84
CA GLN A 323 -1.30 8.41 9.69
C GLN A 323 -0.46 7.81 8.56
N LEU A 324 0.74 7.30 8.87
CA LEU A 324 1.61 6.65 7.91
C LEU A 324 0.92 5.47 7.22
N VAL A 325 0.39 4.51 7.98
CA VAL A 325 -0.21 3.29 7.42
C VAL A 325 -1.50 3.61 6.66
N THR A 326 -2.34 4.52 7.16
CA THR A 326 -3.55 4.97 6.45
C THR A 326 -3.21 5.60 5.11
N THR A 327 -2.18 6.46 5.06
CA THR A 327 -1.75 7.09 3.82
C THR A 327 -1.17 6.08 2.83
N LEU A 328 -0.32 5.15 3.28
CA LEU A 328 0.24 4.09 2.42
C LEU A 328 -0.86 3.17 1.87
N ALA A 329 -1.87 2.88 2.68
CA ALA A 329 -3.02 2.06 2.29
C ALA A 329 -4.08 2.83 1.47
N GLY A 330 -3.93 4.16 1.34
CA GLY A 330 -4.97 5.10 0.92
C GLY A 330 -6.34 4.79 1.50
N SER A 331 -6.37 4.47 2.79
CA SER A 331 -7.54 3.86 3.41
C SER A 331 -8.64 4.88 3.75
N LEU A 332 -8.46 6.17 3.46
CA LEU A 332 -9.49 7.18 3.66
C LEU A 332 -10.69 6.93 2.74
N VAL A 333 -11.89 7.18 3.24
CA VAL A 333 -13.14 6.90 2.51
C VAL A 333 -13.34 7.77 1.26
N PHE A 334 -12.68 8.92 1.19
CA PHE A 334 -12.67 9.78 0.00
C PHE A 334 -11.54 9.44 -0.99
N GLN A 335 -10.69 8.48 -0.64
CA GLN A 335 -9.73 7.85 -1.55
C GLN A 335 -10.33 6.49 -1.98
N TYR A 336 -9.94 5.40 -1.33
CA TYR A 336 -10.34 4.05 -1.70
C TYR A 336 -10.48 3.07 -0.53
N GLY A 337 -10.57 3.55 0.71
CA GLY A 337 -10.74 2.70 1.89
C GLY A 337 -11.98 2.98 2.74
N PHE A 338 -11.92 2.58 4.01
CA PHE A 338 -13.03 2.71 4.97
C PHE A 338 -12.83 3.79 6.03
N ASN A 339 -11.64 4.37 6.21
CA ASN A 339 -11.37 5.39 7.23
C ASN A 339 -12.25 6.63 7.01
N ALA A 340 -13.25 6.77 7.87
CA ALA A 340 -14.30 7.78 7.78
C ALA A 340 -13.91 9.11 8.45
N THR A 341 -12.74 9.17 9.06
CA THR A 341 -12.20 10.31 9.81
C THR A 341 -10.71 10.40 9.53
N GLU A 342 -10.14 11.58 9.76
CA GLU A 342 -8.70 11.76 9.74
C GLU A 342 -8.01 10.77 10.69
N SER A 343 -6.82 10.31 10.28
CA SER A 343 -6.00 9.42 11.11
C SER A 343 -5.17 10.21 12.12
N GLY A 344 -4.80 9.58 13.23
CA GLY A 344 -4.05 10.22 14.31
C GLY A 344 -4.92 10.88 15.37
N GLY A 345 -6.25 10.69 15.33
CA GLY A 345 -7.21 11.27 16.28
C GLY A 345 -7.04 10.80 17.74
N THR A 346 -6.15 9.85 18.00
CA THR A 346 -5.74 9.45 19.36
C THR A 346 -4.80 10.48 20.01
N GLY A 347 -4.14 11.37 19.28
CA GLY A 347 -3.24 12.39 19.84
C GLY A 347 -1.88 11.84 20.35
N SER A 348 -0.94 12.73 20.67
CA SER A 348 0.49 12.40 20.92
C SER A 348 0.83 11.87 22.33
N GLN A 349 -0.14 11.74 23.22
CA GLN A 349 0.08 11.39 24.65
C GLN A 349 -0.87 10.28 25.12
N THR A 350 -1.40 9.50 24.18
CA THR A 350 -2.42 8.51 24.50
C THR A 350 -1.84 7.28 25.16
N VAL A 351 -0.60 6.88 24.84
CA VAL A 351 0.09 5.76 25.48
C VAL A 351 0.88 6.28 26.69
N LYS A 352 0.50 5.83 27.89
CA LYS A 352 1.10 6.29 29.16
C LYS A 352 1.90 5.23 29.90
N SER A 353 1.75 3.95 29.55
CA SER A 353 2.49 2.87 30.22
C SER A 353 3.91 2.80 29.68
N ALA A 354 4.88 3.22 30.51
CA ALA A 354 6.31 3.09 30.19
C ALA A 354 6.70 1.61 30.01
N GLU A 355 6.08 0.70 30.76
CA GLU A 355 6.33 -0.73 30.65
C GLU A 355 5.83 -1.29 29.32
N SER A 356 4.62 -0.91 28.87
CA SER A 356 4.13 -1.27 27.53
C SER A 356 5.10 -0.85 26.42
N LEU A 357 5.65 0.37 26.53
CA LEU A 357 6.60 0.91 25.56
C LEU A 357 7.95 0.18 25.63
N ARG A 358 8.43 -0.17 26.83
CA ARG A 358 9.64 -0.97 27.03
C ARG A 358 9.51 -2.36 26.40
N ILE A 359 8.39 -3.05 26.65
CA ILE A 359 8.09 -4.37 26.05
C ILE A 359 8.07 -4.27 24.53
N ASN A 360 7.41 -3.25 23.97
CA ASN A 360 7.43 -3.04 22.52
C ASN A 360 8.82 -2.71 21.98
N THR A 361 9.62 -1.93 22.70
CA THR A 361 11.01 -1.64 22.33
C THR A 361 11.80 -2.93 22.21
N GLU A 362 11.77 -3.79 23.23
CA GLU A 362 12.45 -5.08 23.24
C GLU A 362 11.96 -5.98 22.11
N TYR A 363 10.64 -6.04 21.90
CA TYR A 363 10.05 -6.85 20.84
C TYR A 363 10.48 -6.42 19.44
N ILE A 364 10.50 -5.11 19.17
CA ILE A 364 10.82 -4.56 17.85
C ILE A 364 12.33 -4.56 17.59
N MET A 365 13.15 -4.26 18.59
CA MET A 365 14.60 -4.09 18.44
C MET A 365 15.37 -5.40 18.57
N SER A 366 14.88 -6.33 19.38
CA SER A 366 15.60 -7.55 19.75
C SER A 366 14.97 -8.83 19.20
N LEU A 367 13.64 -8.96 19.24
CA LEU A 367 12.96 -10.21 18.87
C LEU A 367 12.58 -10.28 17.39
N LYS A 368 12.02 -9.20 16.83
CA LYS A 368 11.73 -9.12 15.40
C LYS A 368 12.85 -8.40 14.67
N GLN A 369 13.16 -8.84 13.46
CA GLN A 369 14.29 -8.31 12.68
C GLN A 369 13.88 -7.26 11.63
N TYR A 370 12.58 -7.01 11.46
CA TYR A 370 12.05 -6.14 10.39
C TYR A 370 12.74 -4.77 10.31
N MET A 371 12.87 -4.07 11.44
CA MET A 371 13.52 -2.76 11.46
C MET A 371 14.99 -2.83 11.07
N ARG A 372 15.71 -3.82 11.59
CA ARG A 372 17.13 -4.04 11.27
C ARG A 372 17.32 -4.36 9.79
N ASP A 373 16.50 -5.27 9.26
CA ASP A 373 16.60 -5.73 7.88
C ASP A 373 16.26 -4.61 6.89
N ASN A 374 15.20 -3.86 7.17
CA ASN A 374 14.81 -2.71 6.36
C ASN A 374 15.88 -1.60 6.39
N LEU A 375 16.42 -1.27 7.57
CA LEU A 375 17.49 -0.27 7.68
C LEU A 375 18.75 -0.71 6.95
N LYS A 376 19.12 -1.98 7.04
CA LYS A 376 20.25 -2.55 6.29
C LYS A 376 20.00 -2.49 4.79
N GLY A 377 18.77 -2.76 4.33
CA GLY A 377 18.37 -2.59 2.94
C GLY A 377 18.54 -1.14 2.47
N THR A 378 18.06 -0.19 3.26
CA THR A 378 18.20 1.25 3.01
C THR A 378 19.66 1.70 2.97
N LEU A 379 20.49 1.28 3.93
CA LEU A 379 21.92 1.60 3.94
C LEU A 379 22.64 1.06 2.71
N CYS A 380 22.35 -0.19 2.31
CA CYS A 380 22.94 -0.78 1.12
C CYS A 380 22.54 -0.01 -0.16
N GLU A 381 21.29 0.43 -0.26
CA GLU A 381 20.85 1.26 -1.39
C GLU A 381 21.54 2.63 -1.41
N LEU A 382 21.71 3.26 -0.25
CA LEU A 382 22.42 4.55 -0.15
C LEU A 382 23.88 4.42 -0.57
N GLU A 383 24.58 3.36 -0.13
CA GLU A 383 25.96 3.07 -0.55
C GLU A 383 26.06 2.85 -2.07
N GLN A 384 25.10 2.13 -2.66
CA GLN A 384 25.05 1.93 -4.12
C GLN A 384 24.85 3.25 -4.88
N ARG A 385 24.00 4.14 -4.36
CA ARG A 385 23.77 5.47 -4.96
C ARG A 385 24.99 6.37 -4.85
N GLU A 386 25.70 6.33 -3.72
CA GLU A 386 26.95 7.08 -3.55
C GLU A 386 27.97 6.65 -4.61
N ILE A 387 28.20 5.34 -4.77
CA ILE A 387 29.10 4.80 -5.80
C ILE A 387 28.65 5.20 -7.21
N PHE A 388 27.35 5.15 -7.49
CA PHE A 388 26.81 5.57 -8.78
C PHE A 388 27.11 7.05 -9.07
N LEU A 389 26.94 7.93 -8.08
CA LEU A 389 27.24 9.36 -8.21
C LEU A 389 28.74 9.59 -8.45
N GLU A 390 29.62 8.87 -7.75
CA GLU A 390 31.07 8.94 -7.98
C GLU A 390 31.44 8.56 -9.43
N ILE A 391 30.85 7.49 -9.96
CA ILE A 391 31.06 7.04 -11.35
C ILE A 391 30.52 8.08 -12.34
N LEU A 392 29.36 8.68 -12.06
CA LEU A 392 28.76 9.70 -12.91
C LEU A 392 29.65 10.96 -12.98
N ASP A 393 30.14 11.44 -11.84
CA ASP A 393 31.05 12.59 -11.77
C ASP A 393 32.36 12.31 -12.52
N GLN A 394 32.93 11.11 -12.34
CA GLN A 394 34.12 10.71 -13.09
C GLN A 394 33.87 10.70 -14.60
N THR A 395 32.72 10.17 -15.03
CA THR A 395 32.33 10.12 -16.44
C THR A 395 32.13 11.52 -17.02
N GLN A 396 31.55 12.44 -16.23
CA GLN A 396 31.39 13.84 -16.63
C GLN A 396 32.74 14.55 -16.79
N ASN A 397 33.69 14.32 -15.87
CA ASN A 397 35.04 14.87 -15.94
C ASN A 397 35.80 14.34 -17.16
N ASP A 398 35.75 13.03 -17.40
CA ASP A 398 36.34 12.41 -18.58
C ASP A 398 35.77 12.98 -19.88
N THR A 399 34.46 13.20 -19.94
CA THR A 399 33.77 13.78 -21.11
C THR A 399 34.25 15.22 -21.38
N ARG A 400 34.48 16.00 -20.32
CA ARG A 400 35.08 17.35 -20.45
C ARG A 400 36.51 17.25 -20.97
N HIS A 401 37.33 16.34 -20.44
CA HIS A 401 38.70 16.16 -20.91
C HIS A 401 38.79 15.76 -22.38
N ILE A 402 37.91 14.85 -22.83
CA ILE A 402 37.81 14.46 -24.25
C ILE A 402 37.41 15.65 -25.10
N ARG A 403 36.39 16.41 -24.68
CA ARG A 403 35.96 17.62 -25.39
C ARG A 403 37.11 18.63 -25.54
N ASP A 404 37.83 18.90 -24.46
CA ASP A 404 38.95 19.85 -24.49
C ASP A 404 40.08 19.35 -25.38
N ALA A 405 40.35 18.04 -25.39
CA ALA A 405 41.31 17.44 -26.31
C ALA A 405 40.90 17.62 -27.77
N LEU A 406 39.63 17.40 -28.09
CA LEU A 406 39.09 17.59 -29.44
C LEU A 406 39.16 19.07 -29.88
N VAL A 407 38.83 20.02 -28.99
CA VAL A 407 38.97 21.46 -29.28
C VAL A 407 40.43 21.81 -29.57
N ARG A 408 41.37 21.36 -28.74
CA ARG A 408 42.82 21.57 -28.99
C ARG A 408 43.27 20.96 -30.31
N CYS A 409 42.76 19.79 -30.68
CA CYS A 409 43.05 19.17 -31.98
C CYS A 409 42.51 20.00 -33.14
N ALA A 410 41.28 20.50 -33.04
CA ALA A 410 40.66 21.36 -34.04
C ALA A 410 41.40 22.70 -34.22
N ASP A 411 41.82 23.33 -33.12
CA ASP A 411 42.59 24.58 -33.17
C ASP A 411 43.97 24.36 -33.79
N LYS A 412 44.65 23.26 -33.43
CA LYS A 412 45.90 22.86 -34.08
C LYS A 412 45.71 22.62 -35.58
N LEU A 413 44.61 22.00 -35.99
CA LEU A 413 44.27 21.78 -37.40
C LEU A 413 44.08 23.10 -38.15
N LYS A 414 43.39 24.08 -37.55
CA LYS A 414 43.19 25.42 -38.14
C LYS A 414 44.48 26.25 -38.22
N ALA A 415 45.41 26.04 -37.31
CA ALA A 415 46.67 26.77 -37.24
C ALA A 415 47.77 26.22 -38.19
N LEU A 416 47.48 25.17 -38.96
CA LEU A 416 48.44 24.59 -39.91
C LEU A 416 48.62 25.50 -41.14
N PRO A 417 49.86 25.88 -41.53
CA PRO A 417 50.12 26.63 -42.76
C PRO A 417 49.68 25.88 -44.03
N GLN A 418 49.22 26.62 -45.05
CA GLN A 418 48.67 26.06 -46.32
C GLN A 418 49.64 25.17 -47.12
N ASN A 419 50.94 25.17 -46.79
CA ASN A 419 52.01 24.54 -47.59
C ASN A 419 52.60 23.29 -46.91
N ILE A 420 51.83 22.58 -46.08
CA ILE A 420 52.33 21.43 -45.32
C ILE A 420 52.40 20.15 -46.17
N ARG A 421 53.48 19.38 -46.03
CA ARG A 421 53.54 17.96 -46.43
C ARG A 421 52.63 17.15 -45.52
N TRP A 422 51.44 16.84 -46.03
CA TRP A 422 50.35 16.20 -45.29
C TRP A 422 50.63 14.76 -44.82
N SER A 423 51.58 14.04 -45.41
CA SER A 423 51.77 12.60 -45.15
C SER A 423 51.98 12.26 -43.67
N ASP A 424 52.87 12.96 -42.99
CA ASP A 424 53.33 12.55 -41.66
C ASP A 424 52.38 13.04 -40.56
N LYS A 425 51.81 14.23 -40.74
CA LYS A 425 50.78 14.82 -39.86
C LYS A 425 49.44 14.08 -39.95
N LEU A 426 49.07 13.61 -41.13
CA LEU A 426 47.86 12.82 -41.34
C LEU A 426 47.96 11.46 -40.66
N ASP A 427 49.15 10.86 -40.63
CA ASP A 427 49.41 9.60 -39.92
C ASP A 427 49.34 9.76 -38.39
N GLU A 428 49.85 10.86 -37.83
CA GLU A 428 49.66 11.17 -36.40
C GLU A 428 48.16 11.33 -36.05
N LEU A 429 47.41 12.06 -36.88
CA LEU A 429 45.97 12.25 -36.69
C LEU A 429 45.17 10.95 -36.84
N LYS A 430 45.52 10.10 -37.81
CA LYS A 430 44.92 8.76 -37.95
C LYS A 430 45.19 7.88 -36.74
N LYS A 431 46.42 7.89 -36.20
CA LYS A 431 46.77 7.15 -34.98
C LYS A 431 46.01 7.66 -33.76
N LEU A 432 45.85 8.98 -33.62
CA LEU A 432 45.06 9.56 -32.54
C LEU A 432 43.57 9.21 -32.67
N HIS A 433 43.01 9.29 -33.88
CA HIS A 433 41.64 8.91 -34.15
C HIS A 433 41.37 7.43 -33.84
N ALA A 434 42.28 6.54 -34.26
CA ALA A 434 42.18 5.11 -33.96
C ALA A 434 42.19 4.84 -32.45
N ARG A 435 43.10 5.47 -31.68
CA ARG A 435 43.10 5.37 -30.22
C ARG A 435 41.80 5.87 -29.59
N LEU A 436 41.32 7.03 -30.03
CA LEU A 436 40.07 7.58 -29.50
C LEU A 436 38.87 6.68 -29.81
N GLN A 437 38.82 6.06 -30.99
CA GLN A 437 37.77 5.08 -31.32
C GLN A 437 37.86 3.82 -30.45
N GLU A 438 39.07 3.33 -30.19
CA GLU A 438 39.28 2.15 -29.35
C GLU A 438 38.92 2.43 -27.89
N ASP A 439 39.34 3.58 -27.34
CA ASP A 439 38.92 4.04 -26.01
C ASP A 439 37.39 4.18 -25.89
N LEU A 440 36.73 4.64 -26.95
CA LEU A 440 35.27 4.79 -26.99
C LEU A 440 34.58 3.42 -26.99
N LYS A 441 35.09 2.47 -27.79
CA LYS A 441 34.60 1.10 -27.84
C LYS A 441 34.77 0.36 -26.51
N ASP A 442 35.94 0.47 -25.88
CA ASP A 442 36.20 -0.09 -24.56
C ASP A 442 35.22 0.45 -23.50
N ARG A 443 34.85 1.73 -23.62
CA ARG A 443 33.87 2.35 -22.72
C ARG A 443 32.45 1.88 -22.98
N GLU A 444 32.05 1.72 -24.24
CA GLU A 444 30.77 1.11 -24.58
C GLU A 444 30.67 -0.33 -24.06
N GLU A 445 31.75 -1.11 -24.13
CA GLU A 445 31.79 -2.45 -23.56
C GLU A 445 31.71 -2.44 -22.03
N LYS A 446 32.35 -1.48 -21.35
CA LYS A 446 32.19 -1.30 -19.89
C LYS A 446 30.77 -0.90 -19.50
N LEU A 447 30.11 -0.06 -20.28
CA LEU A 447 28.70 0.29 -20.07
C LEU A 447 27.79 -0.93 -20.24
N LYS A 448 27.98 -1.72 -21.30
CA LYS A 448 27.25 -2.98 -21.51
C LYS A 448 27.48 -3.96 -20.36
N LEU A 449 28.71 -4.05 -19.83
CA LEU A 449 29.01 -4.88 -18.67
C LEU A 449 28.28 -4.39 -17.41
N LEU A 450 28.20 -3.07 -17.21
CA LEU A 450 27.43 -2.47 -16.12
C LEU A 450 25.93 -2.78 -16.24
N ASP A 451 25.36 -2.64 -17.43
CA ASP A 451 23.97 -3.00 -17.70
C ASP A 451 23.72 -4.50 -17.42
N LEU A 452 24.63 -5.37 -17.88
CA LEU A 452 24.55 -6.81 -17.62
C LEU A 452 24.68 -7.13 -16.12
N LEU A 453 25.53 -6.41 -15.38
CA LEU A 453 25.67 -6.57 -13.93
C LEU A 453 24.40 -6.13 -13.19
N LEU A 454 23.73 -5.08 -13.66
CA LEU A 454 22.43 -4.64 -13.15
C LEU A 454 21.34 -5.70 -13.44
N GLU A 455 21.32 -6.26 -14.65
CA GLU A 455 20.41 -7.35 -15.02
C GLU A 455 20.66 -8.63 -14.19
N ILE A 456 21.92 -9.02 -13.98
CA ILE A 456 22.28 -10.18 -13.15
C ILE A 456 21.89 -9.92 -11.69
N GLN A 457 22.13 -8.71 -11.17
CA GLN A 457 21.67 -8.35 -9.82
C GLN A 457 20.16 -8.44 -9.70
N GLN A 458 19.42 -8.00 -10.71
CA GLN A 458 17.97 -8.07 -10.78
C GLN A 458 17.51 -9.54 -10.77
N MET A 459 18.05 -10.38 -11.65
CA MET A 459 17.70 -11.81 -11.76
C MET A 459 18.04 -12.61 -10.49
N VAL A 460 19.27 -12.47 -9.96
CA VAL A 460 19.66 -13.23 -8.76
C VAL A 460 18.89 -12.75 -7.54
N PHE A 461 18.53 -11.47 -7.49
CA PHE A 461 17.64 -11.01 -6.45
C PHE A 461 16.24 -11.64 -6.59
N GLU A 462 15.67 -11.67 -7.80
CA GLU A 462 14.37 -12.30 -8.06
C GLU A 462 14.35 -13.77 -7.62
N GLU A 463 15.45 -14.50 -7.81
CA GLU A 463 15.57 -15.90 -7.38
C GLU A 463 15.86 -16.06 -5.87
N THR A 464 16.73 -15.23 -5.29
CA THR A 464 17.32 -15.51 -3.96
C THR A 464 16.88 -14.57 -2.85
N GLY A 465 16.23 -13.46 -3.20
CA GLY A 465 15.89 -12.39 -2.26
C GLY A 465 17.10 -11.68 -1.64
N LYS A 466 18.32 -11.85 -2.20
CA LYS A 466 19.57 -11.27 -1.69
C LYS A 466 20.38 -10.62 -2.83
N PRO A 467 20.93 -9.41 -2.64
CA PRO A 467 21.82 -8.81 -3.64
C PRO A 467 23.17 -9.54 -3.69
N VAL A 468 23.70 -9.73 -4.91
CA VAL A 468 24.92 -10.53 -5.20
C VAL A 468 26.21 -9.82 -4.84
N ILE A 469 26.26 -8.50 -4.98
CA ILE A 469 27.52 -7.76 -4.91
C ILE A 469 27.65 -7.03 -3.56
N ARG A 470 28.46 -7.60 -2.66
CA ARG A 470 29.12 -6.84 -1.59
C ARG A 470 30.50 -6.42 -2.08
N LEU A 471 30.62 -5.22 -2.64
CA LEU A 471 31.94 -4.65 -2.92
C LEU A 471 32.59 -4.27 -1.58
N LYS A 472 33.57 -5.07 -1.15
CA LYS A 472 34.46 -4.68 -0.06
C LYS A 472 35.16 -3.38 -0.49
N ARG A 473 34.94 -2.28 0.24
CA ARG A 473 35.77 -1.07 0.18
C ARG A 473 37.24 -1.51 0.31
N ARG A 474 37.97 -1.59 -0.81
CA ARG A 474 39.42 -1.51 -0.77
C ARG A 474 39.73 -0.05 -0.52
N TYR A 475 40.01 0.29 0.73
CA TYR A 475 40.67 1.55 1.07
C TYR A 475 41.92 1.65 0.20
N ALA A 476 41.92 2.56 -0.77
CA ALA A 476 43.12 2.97 -1.48
C ALA A 476 43.93 3.89 -0.55
N ALA A 477 44.52 3.29 0.48
CA ALA A 477 45.62 3.90 1.21
C ALA A 477 46.92 3.56 0.46
N SER A 478 47.17 4.27 -0.63
CA SER A 478 48.51 4.38 -1.22
C SER A 478 48.50 5.40 -2.36
N ARG A 479 48.95 6.62 -2.06
CA ARG A 479 49.99 7.33 -2.84
C ARG A 479 50.35 8.64 -2.12
N THR A 480 51.51 8.57 -1.47
CA THR A 480 52.48 9.66 -1.32
C THR A 480 52.67 10.46 -2.60
#